data_AF-A0A2A2I935-F1
#
_entry.id   AF-A0A2A2I935-F1
#
_cell.length_a   1.000
_cell.length_b   1.000
_cell.length_c   1.000
_cell.angle_alpha   90.00
_cell.angle_beta   90.00
_cell.angle_gamma   90.00
#
_symmetry.space_group_name_H-M   'P 1'
#
loop_
_entity.id
_entity.type
_entity.pdbx_description
1 polymer ?
#
loop_
_entity_poly.entity_id
_entity_poly.type
_entity_poly.pdbx_seq_one_letter_code
_entity_poly.pdbx_strand_id
1 'polypeptide(L)'
;LLHKTFGCVRFVYNKMLAERKEFYEMLKHDKEALKKIKHPTPAKYKKEFVWLKEVDSLALANAQLNLDKAYKSFFKGNTKFPKFKSKGHKQSYTTNVVNKNIELVDSHIKLPKLKMVKMKQHRQIPAKHKIKSCTISMTASG
;
A
#
# COMPACT_ATOMS: atom_id res chain seq x y z
N LEU A 1 11.49 9.98 6.78
CA LEU A 1 11.12 8.62 6.32
C LEU A 1 9.63 8.47 5.96
N LEU A 2 8.68 8.93 6.79
CA LEU A 2 7.22 8.84 6.51
C LEU A 2 6.82 9.38 5.14
N HIS A 3 7.17 10.63 4.82
CA HIS A 3 6.88 11.23 3.51
C HIS A 3 7.44 10.42 2.34
N LYS A 4 8.62 9.83 2.51
CA LYS A 4 9.22 8.92 1.52
C LYS A 4 8.36 7.68 1.36
N THR A 5 7.95 7.03 2.45
CA THR A 5 7.04 5.86 2.41
C THR A 5 5.71 6.19 1.72
N PHE A 6 5.09 7.33 2.04
CA PHE A 6 3.86 7.77 1.34
C PHE A 6 4.10 7.97 -0.16
N GLY A 7 5.22 8.59 -0.54
CA GLY A 7 5.62 8.75 -1.93
C GLY A 7 5.82 7.42 -2.65
N CYS A 8 6.50 6.47 -2.02
CA CYS A 8 6.80 5.15 -2.59
C CYS A 8 5.53 4.31 -2.80
N VAL A 9 4.65 4.27 -1.81
CA VAL A 9 3.36 3.55 -1.90
C VAL A 9 2.48 4.15 -2.99
N ARG A 10 2.43 5.49 -3.07
CA ARG A 10 1.70 6.19 -4.14
C ARG A 10 2.27 5.88 -5.52
N PHE A 11 3.60 5.93 -5.66
CA PHE A 11 4.28 5.62 -6.91
C PHE A 11 3.98 4.19 -7.38
N VAL A 12 4.18 3.19 -6.51
CA VAL A 12 3.93 1.78 -6.86
C VAL A 12 2.47 1.56 -7.27
N TYR A 13 1.52 2.13 -6.52
CA TYR A 13 0.10 2.05 -6.87
C TYR A 13 -0.17 2.65 -8.27
N ASN A 14 0.35 3.86 -8.54
CA ASN A 14 0.11 4.54 -9.81
C ASN A 14 0.80 3.83 -10.98
N LYS A 15 2.05 3.38 -10.81
CA LYS A 15 2.79 2.64 -11.83
C LYS A 15 2.05 1.36 -12.22
N MET A 16 1.58 0.58 -11.24
CA MET A 16 0.79 -0.62 -11.48
C MET A 16 -0.55 -0.32 -12.16
N LEU A 17 -1.22 0.77 -11.77
CA LEU A 17 -2.47 1.18 -12.41
C LEU A 17 -2.25 1.62 -13.86
N ALA A 18 -1.16 2.32 -14.17
CA ALA A 18 -0.80 2.73 -15.52
C ALA A 18 -0.56 1.50 -16.42
N GLU A 19 0.30 0.58 -15.98
CA GLU A 19 0.60 -0.65 -16.74
C GLU A 19 -0.67 -1.50 -16.98
N ARG A 20 -1.56 -1.60 -15.98
CA ARG A 20 -2.83 -2.32 -16.17
C ARG A 20 -3.76 -1.64 -17.18
N LYS A 21 -3.77 -0.32 -17.24
CA LYS A 21 -4.54 0.42 -18.25
C LYS A 21 -3.97 0.19 -19.65
N GLU A 22 -2.64 0.25 -19.79
CA GLU A 22 -1.96 -0.03 -21.07
C GLU A 22 -2.25 -1.46 -21.56
N PHE A 23 -2.12 -2.45 -20.67
CA PHE A 23 -2.45 -3.85 -21.01
C PHE A 23 -3.92 -4.02 -21.40
N TYR A 24 -4.83 -3.36 -20.69
CA TYR A 24 -6.25 -3.40 -21.03
C TYR A 24 -6.50 -2.79 -22.42
N GLU A 25 -5.89 -1.64 -22.71
CA GLU A 25 -6.09 -0.96 -24.00
C GLU A 25 -5.54 -1.76 -25.18
N MET A 26 -4.38 -2.39 -24.99
CA MET A 26 -3.76 -3.27 -26.00
C MET A 26 -4.58 -4.54 -26.26
N LEU A 27 -5.18 -5.12 -25.22
CA LEU A 27 -5.81 -6.44 -25.28
C LEU A 27 -7.34 -6.37 -25.18
N LYS A 28 -7.95 -5.19 -25.30
CA LYS A 28 -9.41 -5.02 -25.21
C LYS A 28 -10.18 -5.85 -26.24
N HIS A 29 -9.55 -6.16 -27.37
CA HIS A 29 -10.12 -6.98 -28.45
C HIS A 29 -9.85 -8.49 -28.25
N ASP A 30 -8.90 -8.88 -27.41
CA ASP A 30 -8.56 -10.27 -27.11
C ASP A 30 -8.86 -10.61 -25.64
N LYS A 31 -10.07 -11.12 -25.43
CA LYS A 31 -10.57 -11.50 -24.09
C LYS A 31 -9.82 -12.69 -23.50
N GLU A 32 -9.22 -13.56 -24.31
CA GLU A 32 -8.47 -14.71 -23.80
C GLU A 32 -7.08 -14.28 -23.31
N ALA A 33 -6.41 -13.42 -24.06
CA ALA A 33 -5.15 -12.82 -23.63
C ALA A 33 -5.33 -12.01 -22.34
N LEU A 34 -6.42 -11.24 -22.22
CA LEU A 34 -6.72 -10.45 -21.02
C LEU A 34 -6.84 -11.31 -19.75
N LYS A 35 -7.40 -12.51 -19.84
CA LYS A 35 -7.52 -13.45 -18.70
C LYS A 35 -6.18 -14.07 -18.28
N LYS A 36 -5.20 -14.15 -19.19
CA LYS A 36 -3.90 -14.79 -18.95
C LYS A 36 -2.83 -13.81 -18.42
N ILE A 37 -3.14 -12.52 -18.32
CA ILE A 37 -2.17 -11.50 -17.89
C ILE A 37 -1.74 -11.72 -16.43
N LYS A 38 -0.44 -11.94 -16.23
CA LYS A 38 0.17 -11.88 -14.91
C LYS A 38 0.58 -10.43 -14.62
N HIS A 39 -0.11 -9.80 -13.69
CA HIS A 39 0.23 -8.43 -13.30
C HIS A 39 1.57 -8.38 -12.56
N PRO A 40 2.38 -7.33 -12.79
CA PRO A 40 3.68 -7.19 -12.16
C PRO A 40 3.54 -6.96 -10.66
N THR A 41 4.49 -7.50 -9.90
CA THR A 41 4.59 -7.33 -8.46
C THR A 41 5.53 -6.19 -8.11
N PRO A 42 5.41 -5.60 -6.90
CA PRO A 42 6.34 -4.58 -6.42
C PRO A 42 7.83 -5.00 -6.44
N ALA A 43 8.12 -6.30 -6.44
CA ALA A 43 9.47 -6.83 -6.55
C ALA A 43 10.14 -6.46 -7.89
N LYS A 44 9.37 -6.38 -8.99
CA LYS A 44 9.87 -5.93 -10.30
C LYS A 44 10.40 -4.50 -10.21
N TYR A 45 9.61 -3.60 -9.63
CA TYR A 45 9.97 -2.19 -9.51
C TYR A 45 11.17 -1.95 -8.59
N LYS A 46 11.41 -2.81 -7.60
CA LYS A 46 12.61 -2.67 -6.74
C LYS A 46 13.93 -2.90 -7.48
N LYS A 47 13.91 -3.58 -8.63
CA LYS A 47 15.09 -3.77 -9.47
C LYS A 47 15.42 -2.48 -10.24
N GLU A 48 14.38 -1.82 -10.75
CA GLU A 48 14.47 -0.59 -11.55
C GLU A 48 14.63 0.67 -10.67
N PHE A 49 13.92 0.70 -9.54
CA PHE A 49 13.84 1.84 -8.63
C PHE A 49 14.40 1.45 -7.26
N VAL A 50 15.72 1.61 -7.10
CA VAL A 50 16.46 1.19 -5.89
C VAL A 50 15.96 1.88 -4.62
N TRP A 51 15.48 3.12 -4.73
CA TRP A 51 14.91 3.89 -3.60
C TRP A 51 13.65 3.24 -2.99
N LEU A 52 12.99 2.30 -3.68
CA LEU A 52 11.90 1.49 -3.11
C LEU A 52 12.41 0.49 -2.05
N LYS A 53 13.70 0.18 -1.99
CA LYS A 53 14.29 -0.71 -0.97
C LYS A 53 14.48 -0.02 0.38
N GLU A 54 14.45 1.31 0.40
CA GLU A 54 14.63 2.10 1.62
C GLU A 54 13.40 2.07 2.53
N VAL A 55 12.23 1.86 1.94
CA VAL A 55 10.95 1.81 2.67
C VAL A 55 10.54 0.38 3.01
N ASP A 56 9.53 0.26 3.86
CA ASP A 56 8.99 -1.03 4.25
C ASP A 56 8.43 -1.80 3.05
N SER A 57 8.88 -3.04 2.87
CA SER A 57 8.46 -3.92 1.79
C SER A 57 6.97 -4.28 1.91
N LEU A 58 6.45 -4.41 3.12
CA LEU A 58 5.04 -4.72 3.38
C LEU A 58 4.13 -3.54 3.02
N ALA A 59 4.62 -2.31 3.18
CA ALA A 59 3.90 -1.12 2.71
C ALA A 59 3.70 -1.14 1.19
N LEU A 60 4.73 -1.53 0.43
CA LEU A 60 4.64 -1.65 -1.04
C LEU A 60 3.75 -2.82 -1.46
N ALA A 61 3.80 -3.94 -0.75
CA ALA A 61 2.91 -5.09 -0.99
C ALA A 61 1.43 -4.71 -0.74
N ASN A 62 1.15 -3.97 0.34
CA ASN A 62 -0.20 -3.45 0.59
C ASN A 62 -0.67 -2.46 -0.50
N ALA A 63 0.23 -1.73 -1.16
CA ALA A 63 -0.12 -0.88 -2.30
C ALA A 63 -0.74 -1.71 -3.44
N GLN A 64 -0.12 -2.85 -3.76
CA GLN A 64 -0.63 -3.82 -4.73
C GLN A 64 -1.98 -4.39 -4.29
N LEU A 65 -2.09 -4.88 -3.04
CA LEU A 65 -3.32 -5.46 -2.53
C LEU A 65 -4.50 -4.48 -2.56
N ASN A 66 -4.24 -3.20 -2.28
CA ASN A 66 -5.25 -2.15 -2.38
C ASN A 66 -5.71 -1.93 -3.82
N LEU A 67 -4.80 -2.00 -4.79
CA LEU A 67 -5.14 -1.93 -6.21
C LEU A 67 -5.98 -3.14 -6.63
N ASP A 68 -5.58 -4.35 -6.25
CA ASP A 68 -6.30 -5.59 -6.55
C ASP A 68 -7.71 -5.57 -5.96
N LYS A 69 -7.86 -5.09 -4.72
CA LYS A 69 -9.17 -4.92 -4.09
C LYS A 69 -10.03 -3.91 -4.86
N ALA A 70 -9.45 -2.80 -5.32
CA ALA A 70 -10.17 -1.80 -6.10
C ALA A 70 -10.66 -2.35 -7.44
N TYR A 71 -9.83 -3.11 -8.16
CA TYR A 71 -10.23 -3.80 -9.38
C TYR A 71 -11.32 -4.84 -9.13
N LYS A 72 -11.15 -5.70 -8.12
CA LYS A 72 -12.18 -6.69 -7.74
C LYS A 72 -13.53 -6.04 -7.43
N SER A 73 -13.51 -4.91 -6.72
CA SER A 73 -14.72 -4.14 -6.41
C SER A 73 -15.35 -3.51 -7.66
N PHE A 74 -14.53 -3.00 -8.58
CA PHE A 74 -14.99 -2.47 -9.87
C PHE A 74 -15.66 -3.56 -10.72
N PHE A 75 -15.04 -4.73 -10.88
CA PHE A 75 -15.63 -5.83 -11.65
C PHE A 75 -16.89 -6.44 -11.01
N LYS A 76 -17.08 -6.27 -9.70
CA LYS A 76 -18.32 -6.62 -9.00
C LYS A 76 -19.44 -5.59 -9.18
N GLY A 77 -19.16 -4.43 -9.80
CA GLY A 77 -20.13 -3.35 -9.98
C GLY A 77 -20.29 -2.42 -8.76
N ASN A 78 -19.50 -2.60 -7.70
CA ASN A 78 -19.69 -1.85 -6.44
C ASN A 78 -19.04 -0.46 -6.45
N THR A 79 -18.04 -0.24 -7.31
CA THR A 79 -17.23 0.99 -7.32
C THR A 79 -16.86 1.40 -8.73
N LYS A 80 -16.62 2.69 -8.96
CA LYS A 80 -16.06 3.21 -10.21
C LYS A 80 -14.63 2.70 -10.45
N PHE A 81 -14.15 2.82 -11.69
CA PHE A 81 -12.81 2.39 -12.08
C PHE A 81 -11.72 3.06 -11.20
N PRO A 82 -10.66 2.31 -10.80
CA PRO A 82 -9.59 2.86 -9.96
C PRO A 82 -8.92 4.10 -10.57
N LYS A 83 -8.72 5.14 -9.76
CA LYS A 83 -8.08 6.39 -10.17
C LYS A 83 -6.65 6.49 -9.65
N PHE A 84 -5.82 7.25 -10.35
CA PHE A 84 -4.48 7.58 -9.87
C PHE A 84 -4.55 8.34 -8.53
N LYS A 85 -3.63 8.01 -7.63
CA LYS A 85 -3.47 8.71 -6.35
C LYS A 85 -2.64 9.97 -6.57
N SER A 86 -3.10 11.10 -6.04
CA SER A 86 -2.35 12.37 -6.06
C SER A 86 -1.60 12.61 -4.74
N LYS A 87 -0.68 13.59 -4.73
CA LYS A 87 0.00 14.02 -3.51
C LYS A 87 -0.88 14.88 -2.60
N GLY A 88 -1.81 15.64 -3.18
CA GLY A 88 -2.73 16.52 -2.45
C GLY A 88 -3.94 15.82 -1.80
N HIS A 89 -4.07 14.50 -1.98
CA HIS A 89 -5.09 13.70 -1.29
C HIS A 89 -4.49 12.95 -0.09
N LYS A 90 -5.35 12.18 0.59
CA LYS A 90 -5.00 11.35 1.76
C LYS A 90 -3.66 10.62 1.56
N GLN A 91 -2.69 10.95 2.40
CA GLN A 91 -1.40 10.26 2.46
C GLN A 91 -1.48 9.18 3.54
N SER A 92 -1.41 7.92 3.13
CA SER A 92 -1.42 6.80 4.05
C SER A 92 -0.68 5.60 3.50
N TYR A 93 -0.11 4.79 4.38
CA TYR A 93 0.34 3.45 4.06
C TYR A 93 -0.09 2.47 5.14
N THR A 94 -0.24 1.21 4.75
CA THR A 94 -0.55 0.10 5.65
C THR A 94 0.61 -0.87 5.64
N THR A 95 1.05 -1.30 6.82
CA THR A 95 2.04 -2.35 7.01
C THR A 95 1.46 -3.47 7.86
N ASN A 96 1.96 -4.69 7.69
CA ASN A 96 1.43 -5.88 8.33
C ASN A 96 2.38 -6.37 9.42
N VAL A 97 1.82 -6.98 10.47
CA VAL A 97 2.65 -7.57 11.53
C VAL A 97 3.28 -8.86 10.98
N VAL A 98 4.60 -8.91 10.99
CA VAL A 98 5.41 -10.09 10.63
C VAL A 98 6.55 -10.18 11.64
N ASN A 99 6.72 -11.33 12.29
CA ASN A 99 7.81 -11.59 13.23
C ASN A 99 8.00 -10.47 14.28
N LYS A 100 6.91 -9.96 14.88
CA LYS A 100 6.95 -8.91 15.91
C LYS A 100 7.66 -7.61 15.47
N ASN A 101 7.58 -7.29 14.18
CA ASN A 101 8.08 -6.02 13.62
C ASN A 101 7.27 -4.79 14.06
N ILE A 102 6.01 -4.99 14.48
CA ILE A 102 5.10 -3.96 14.96
C ILE A 102 4.62 -4.35 16.34
N GLU A 103 4.92 -3.51 17.32
CA GLU A 103 4.63 -3.74 18.73
C GLU A 103 4.26 -2.40 19.37
N LEU A 104 3.29 -2.44 20.29
CA LEU A 104 3.00 -1.32 21.16
C LEU A 104 3.77 -1.52 22.46
N VAL A 105 4.56 -0.53 22.84
CA VAL A 105 5.35 -0.51 24.06
C VAL A 105 5.09 0.82 24.73
N ASP A 106 4.27 0.81 25.79
CA ASP A 106 3.82 1.99 26.51
C ASP A 106 3.25 3.08 25.59
N SER A 107 3.91 4.24 25.53
CA SER A 107 3.56 5.38 24.66
C SER A 107 4.27 5.37 23.30
N HIS A 108 4.81 4.22 22.88
CA HIS A 108 5.52 4.08 21.62
C HIS A 108 4.94 2.95 20.77
N ILE A 109 5.00 3.14 19.46
CA ILE A 109 4.77 2.09 18.47
C ILE A 109 6.07 1.80 17.74
N LYS A 110 6.46 0.53 17.75
CA LYS A 110 7.53 0.01 16.90
C LYS A 110 6.97 -0.17 15.48
N LEU A 111 7.66 0.39 14.49
CA LEU A 111 7.30 0.28 13.08
C LEU A 111 8.50 -0.20 12.24
N PRO A 112 8.28 -0.95 11.15
CA PRO A 112 9.33 -1.31 10.22
C PRO A 112 10.04 -0.07 9.67
N LYS A 113 11.38 -0.09 9.63
CA LYS A 113 12.29 0.99 9.20
C LYS A 113 12.25 2.27 10.05
N LEU A 114 11.11 2.63 10.64
CA LEU A 114 10.95 3.81 11.49
C LEU A 114 11.32 3.57 12.96
N LYS A 115 11.51 2.31 13.38
CA LYS A 115 11.81 1.92 14.78
C LYS A 115 10.71 2.40 15.74
N MET A 116 11.06 2.88 16.93
CA MET A 116 10.11 3.36 17.93
C MET A 116 9.64 4.78 17.59
N VAL A 117 8.34 4.95 17.49
CA VAL A 117 7.69 6.24 17.24
C VAL A 117 6.80 6.57 18.42
N LYS A 118 7.00 7.75 19.03
CA LYS A 118 6.17 8.22 20.13
C LYS A 118 4.74 8.46 19.62
N MET A 119 3.75 7.99 20.38
CA MET A 119 2.34 8.16 20.06
C MET A 119 1.54 8.57 21.29
N LYS A 120 0.47 9.34 21.06
CA LYS A 120 -0.57 9.55 22.06
C LYS A 120 -1.67 8.51 21.83
N GLN A 121 -1.74 7.51 22.70
CA GLN A 121 -2.73 6.46 22.58
C GLN A 121 -4.11 6.97 23.01
N HIS A 122 -5.06 7.04 22.07
CA HIS A 122 -6.41 7.50 22.36
C HIS A 122 -7.26 6.45 23.09
N ARG A 123 -7.04 5.16 22.84
CA ARG A 123 -7.77 4.05 23.47
C ARG A 123 -6.82 2.89 23.78
N GLN A 124 -6.96 2.29 24.96
CA GLN A 124 -6.24 1.07 25.29
C GLN A 124 -6.70 -0.09 24.40
N ILE A 125 -5.74 -0.91 23.96
CA ILE A 125 -6.06 -2.13 23.21
C ILE A 125 -6.33 -3.23 24.23
N PRO A 126 -7.50 -3.89 24.23
CA PRO A 126 -7.79 -4.94 25.19
C PRO A 126 -6.79 -6.09 25.07
N ALA A 127 -6.35 -6.66 26.19
CA ALA A 127 -5.29 -7.69 26.24
C ALA A 127 -5.58 -8.94 25.37
N LYS A 128 -6.85 -9.24 25.11
CA LYS A 128 -7.27 -10.37 24.25
C LYS A 128 -7.04 -10.11 22.75
N HIS A 129 -6.78 -8.87 22.33
CA HIS A 129 -6.63 -8.49 20.93
C HIS A 129 -5.18 -8.52 20.48
N LYS A 130 -4.95 -8.99 19.25
CA LYS A 130 -3.65 -8.98 18.59
C LYS A 130 -3.64 -8.01 17.42
N ILE A 131 -2.55 -7.26 17.28
CA ILE A 131 -2.36 -6.35 16.14
C ILE A 131 -2.05 -7.21 14.90
N LYS A 132 -2.80 -7.00 13.81
CA LYS A 132 -2.60 -7.70 12.52
C LYS A 132 -1.94 -6.80 11.48
N SER A 133 -2.27 -5.52 11.49
CA SER A 133 -1.70 -4.50 10.62
C SER A 133 -1.77 -3.15 11.30
N CYS A 134 -0.96 -2.21 10.81
CA CYS A 134 -0.95 -0.82 11.22
C CYS A 134 -1.11 0.05 9.98
N THR A 135 -2.00 1.04 10.04
CA THR A 135 -2.14 2.06 8.99
C THR A 135 -1.71 3.41 9.55
N ILE A 136 -0.72 4.01 8.91
CA ILE A 136 -0.22 5.34 9.24
C ILE A 136 -0.80 6.29 8.20
N SER A 137 -1.39 7.39 8.64
CA SER A 137 -1.89 8.45 7.77
C SER A 137 -1.47 9.82 8.25
N MET A 138 -1.33 10.74 7.31
CA MET A 138 -1.06 12.16 7.56
C MET A 138 -2.35 12.95 7.40
N THR A 139 -2.64 13.84 8.35
CA THR A 139 -3.76 14.79 8.28
C THR A 139 -3.37 16.01 7.44
N ALA A 140 -4.36 16.83 7.08
CA ALA A 140 -4.12 18.04 6.27
C ALA A 140 -3.22 19.06 7.00
N SER A 141 -3.21 19.04 8.33
CA SER A 141 -2.39 19.90 9.20
C SER A 141 -0.91 19.53 9.25
N GLY A 142 -0.51 18.40 8.65
CA GLY A 142 0.83 17.82 8.83
C GLY A 142 0.88 16.81 9.96
#